data_AF-A0A1X7LQ30-F1
#
_entry.id   AF-A0A1X7LQ30-F1
#
_cell.length_a   1.000
_cell.length_b   1.000
_cell.length_c   1.000
_cell.angle_alpha   90.00
_cell.angle_beta   90.00
_cell.angle_gamma   90.00
#
_symmetry.space_group_name_H-M   'P 1'
#
loop_
_entity.id
_entity.type
_entity.pdbx_description
1 polymer ?
#
loop_
_entity_poly.entity_id
_entity_poly.type
_entity_poly.pdbx_seq_one_letter_code
_entity_poly.pdbx_strand_id
1 'polypeptide(L)'
;MSSPLQFQLRITASRELAQTLRADPSCASYAALREILRTHNAALKCQFDAFADYVSEAERQGTENYPLYQWTRQTIENPEKKAKYLQSFTVYVNGDEVYDKDVADALEIGLSKLVGANGIVRVSRFDTNPANNPQPPAS
;
A
#
# COMPACT_ATOMS: atom_id res chain seq x y z
N MET A 1 -7.63 18.20 -21.35
CA MET A 1 -7.27 18.61 -19.98
C MET A 1 -6.75 17.37 -19.28
N SER A 2 -5.46 17.34 -18.93
CA SER A 2 -4.92 16.25 -18.12
C SER A 2 -5.31 16.52 -16.66
N SER A 3 -5.90 15.54 -15.98
CA SER A 3 -6.11 15.61 -14.54
C SER A 3 -4.77 15.85 -13.83
N PRO A 4 -4.73 16.62 -12.73
CA PRO A 4 -3.52 16.77 -11.95
C PRO A 4 -2.98 15.39 -11.51
N LEU A 5 -1.66 15.22 -11.55
CA LEU A 5 -1.02 13.99 -11.11
C LEU A 5 -1.33 13.76 -9.63
N GLN A 6 -1.75 12.54 -9.31
CA GLN A 6 -1.93 12.08 -7.95
C GLN A 6 -0.81 11.12 -7.60
N PHE A 7 -0.58 10.94 -6.30
CA PHE A 7 0.56 10.20 -5.78
C PHE A 7 0.12 9.16 -4.76
N GLN A 8 0.79 8.02 -4.77
CA GLN A 8 0.63 6.96 -3.80
C GLN A 8 1.94 6.76 -3.05
N LEU A 9 1.86 6.67 -1.72
CA LEU A 9 2.99 6.22 -0.91
C LEU A 9 2.79 4.79 -0.44
N ARG A 10 3.89 4.04 -0.42
CA ARG A 10 3.98 2.73 0.20
C ARG A 10 5.13 2.70 1.19
N ILE A 11 4.94 1.99 2.28
CA ILE A 11 6.02 1.64 3.20
C ILE A 11 6.37 0.16 3.06
N THR A 12 7.67 -0.15 3.09
CA THR A 12 8.16 -1.50 3.28
C THR A 12 8.61 -1.61 4.74
N ALA A 13 7.98 -2.49 5.50
CA ALA A 13 8.29 -2.79 6.89
C ALA A 13 9.16 -4.06 6.99
N SER A 14 9.87 -4.22 8.10
CA SER A 14 10.47 -5.51 8.47
C SER A 14 9.38 -6.53 8.72
N ARG A 15 9.73 -7.81 8.71
CA ARG A 15 8.77 -8.90 8.95
C ARG A 15 8.05 -8.74 10.30
N GLU A 16 8.78 -8.37 11.34
CA GLU A 16 8.27 -8.23 12.71
C GLU A 16 7.32 -7.04 12.81
N LEU A 17 7.72 -5.89 12.26
CA LEU A 17 6.85 -4.71 12.23
C LEU A 17 5.61 -4.98 11.38
N ALA A 18 5.75 -5.63 10.22
CA ALA A 18 4.65 -5.95 9.35
C ALA A 18 3.59 -6.82 10.04
N GLN A 19 4.01 -7.81 10.84
CA GLN A 19 3.08 -8.61 11.64
C GLN A 19 2.32 -7.75 12.66
N THR A 20 3.02 -6.85 13.35
CA THR A 20 2.41 -5.92 14.31
C THR A 20 1.41 -4.98 13.65
N LEU A 21 1.78 -4.34 12.53
CA LEU A 21 0.91 -3.41 11.81
C LEU A 21 -0.35 -4.10 11.22
N ARG A 22 -0.25 -5.37 10.84
CA ARG A 22 -1.41 -6.16 10.39
C ARG A 22 -2.33 -6.55 11.54
N ALA A 23 -1.78 -6.85 12.70
CA ALA A 23 -2.56 -7.20 13.90
C ALA A 23 -3.22 -5.96 14.54
N ASP A 24 -2.60 -4.78 14.41
CA ASP A 24 -3.09 -3.51 14.91
C ASP A 24 -3.07 -2.42 13.82
N PRO A 25 -4.13 -2.34 12.99
CA PRO A 25 -4.24 -1.32 11.95
C PRO A 25 -4.27 0.12 12.51
N SER A 26 -4.61 0.31 13.79
CA SER A 26 -4.62 1.63 14.44
C SER A 26 -3.22 2.15 14.78
N CYS A 27 -2.19 1.30 14.63
CA CYS A 27 -0.80 1.59 14.96
C CYS A 27 -0.63 2.09 16.41
N ALA A 28 -1.47 1.63 17.35
CA ALA A 28 -1.45 2.09 18.73
C ALA A 28 -0.11 1.80 19.42
N SER A 29 0.54 0.69 19.07
CA SER A 29 1.87 0.33 19.57
C SER A 29 3.02 1.13 18.95
N TYR A 30 2.76 1.94 17.90
CA TYR A 30 3.76 2.73 17.19
C TYR A 30 3.36 4.21 17.13
N ALA A 31 3.47 4.89 18.27
CA ALA A 31 3.01 6.27 18.46
C ALA A 31 3.51 7.26 17.41
N ALA A 32 4.80 7.21 17.04
CA ALA A 32 5.36 8.14 16.05
C ALA A 32 4.73 7.97 14.66
N LEU A 33 4.52 6.72 14.22
CA LEU A 33 3.82 6.43 12.97
C LEU A 33 2.35 6.84 13.05
N ARG A 34 1.68 6.51 14.17
CA ARG A 34 0.28 6.86 14.41
C ARG A 34 0.04 8.36 14.33
N GLU A 35 0.89 9.19 14.92
CA GLU A 35 0.72 10.66 14.88
C GLU A 35 0.88 11.22 13.46
N ILE A 36 1.84 10.69 12.68
CA ILE A 36 1.97 11.06 11.26
C ILE A 36 0.70 10.71 10.50
N LEU A 37 0.22 9.47 10.64
CA LEU A 37 -0.98 9.00 9.95
C LEU A 37 -2.22 9.82 10.35
N ARG A 38 -2.42 10.03 11.66
CA ARG A 38 -3.56 10.79 12.20
C ARG A 38 -3.60 12.24 11.70
N THR A 39 -2.43 12.88 11.57
CA THR A 39 -2.34 14.27 11.08
C THR A 39 -2.92 14.44 9.68
N HIS A 40 -2.85 13.39 8.85
CA HIS A 40 -3.34 13.39 7.48
C HIS A 40 -4.64 12.58 7.29
N ASN A 41 -5.28 12.13 8.37
CA ASN A 41 -6.39 11.17 8.31
C ASN A 41 -6.04 9.95 7.43
N ALA A 42 -4.83 9.43 7.62
CA ALA A 42 -4.28 8.35 6.84
C ALA A 42 -4.37 7.00 7.59
N ALA A 43 -4.40 5.92 6.82
CA ALA A 43 -4.39 4.55 7.30
C ALA A 43 -3.44 3.70 6.46
N LEU A 44 -2.92 2.62 7.04
CA LEU A 44 -2.11 1.64 6.33
C LEU A 44 -2.96 0.44 5.93
N LYS A 45 -2.88 0.05 4.66
CA LYS A 45 -3.45 -1.22 4.18
C LYS A 45 -2.31 -2.12 3.70
N CYS A 46 -2.23 -3.32 4.27
CA CYS A 46 -1.29 -4.33 3.79
C CYS A 46 -1.63 -4.71 2.34
N GLN A 47 -0.62 -4.70 1.46
CA GLN A 47 -0.82 -4.97 0.03
C GLN A 47 -1.26 -6.42 -0.21
N PHE A 48 -0.73 -7.36 0.59
CA PHE A 48 -1.16 -8.75 0.50
C PHE A 48 -2.64 -8.91 0.88
N ASP A 49 -3.08 -8.25 1.95
CA ASP A 49 -4.47 -8.33 2.41
C ASP A 49 -5.40 -7.67 1.38
N ALA A 50 -5.01 -6.54 0.77
CA ALA A 50 -5.74 -5.94 -0.33
C ALA A 50 -5.88 -6.87 -1.54
N PHE A 51 -4.84 -7.64 -1.88
CA PHE A 51 -4.92 -8.63 -2.95
C PHE A 51 -5.80 -9.82 -2.58
N ALA A 52 -5.73 -10.30 -1.34
CA ALA A 52 -6.60 -11.37 -0.85
C ALA A 52 -8.07 -10.94 -0.89
N ASP A 53 -8.39 -9.73 -0.40
CA ASP A 53 -9.74 -9.15 -0.45
C ASP A 53 -10.26 -9.10 -1.90
N TYR A 54 -9.44 -8.62 -2.84
CA TYR A 54 -9.79 -8.53 -4.26
C TYR A 54 -10.09 -9.91 -4.87
N VAL A 55 -9.29 -10.93 -4.54
CA VAL A 55 -9.50 -12.32 -5.00
C VAL A 55 -10.77 -12.91 -4.41
N SER A 56 -10.99 -12.74 -3.11
CA SER A 56 -12.20 -13.24 -2.44
C SER A 56 -13.47 -12.58 -2.94
N GLU A 57 -13.45 -11.27 -3.20
CA GLU A 57 -14.61 -10.57 -3.78
C GLU A 57 -14.89 -11.04 -5.21
N ALA A 58 -13.85 -11.24 -6.03
CA ALA A 58 -13.99 -11.78 -7.39
C ALA A 58 -14.60 -13.19 -7.39
N GLU A 59 -14.20 -14.05 -6.46
CA GLU A 59 -14.75 -15.40 -6.33
C GLU A 59 -16.22 -15.40 -5.90
N ARG A 60 -16.62 -14.41 -5.09
CA ARG A 60 -18.00 -14.25 -4.62
C ARG A 60 -18.93 -13.67 -5.68
N GLN A 61 -18.45 -12.71 -6.47
CA GLN A 61 -19.26 -11.95 -7.44
C GLN A 61 -19.17 -12.47 -8.88
N GLY A 62 -18.26 -13.42 -9.12
CA GLY A 62 -17.89 -13.86 -10.46
C GLY A 62 -16.68 -13.10 -10.98
N THR A 63 -15.71 -13.84 -11.52
CA THR A 63 -14.38 -13.32 -11.88
C THR A 63 -14.35 -12.50 -13.17
N GLU A 64 -15.46 -12.48 -13.92
CA GLU A 64 -15.60 -11.85 -15.24
C GLU A 64 -15.35 -10.32 -15.19
N ASN A 65 -15.76 -9.67 -14.10
CA ASN A 65 -15.58 -8.23 -13.88
C ASN A 65 -14.25 -7.89 -13.18
N TYR A 66 -13.38 -8.87 -12.99
CA TYR A 66 -12.14 -8.75 -12.24
C TYR A 66 -10.95 -9.08 -13.14
N PRO A 67 -10.55 -8.18 -14.06
CA PRO A 67 -9.53 -8.47 -15.09
C PRO A 67 -8.19 -8.89 -14.50
N LEU A 68 -7.85 -8.45 -13.28
CA LEU A 68 -6.61 -8.82 -12.60
C LEU A 68 -6.72 -10.12 -11.77
N TYR A 69 -7.87 -10.80 -11.71
CA TYR A 69 -8.11 -11.93 -10.79
C TYR A 69 -7.04 -13.01 -10.88
N GLN A 70 -6.79 -13.55 -12.08
CA GLN A 70 -5.84 -14.64 -12.28
C GLN A 70 -4.42 -14.23 -11.86
N TRP A 71 -3.99 -13.03 -12.25
CA TRP A 71 -2.67 -12.50 -11.92
C TRP A 71 -2.51 -12.24 -10.42
N THR A 72 -3.53 -11.66 -9.79
CA THR A 72 -3.53 -11.35 -8.35
C THR A 72 -3.52 -12.64 -7.54
N ARG A 73 -4.32 -13.65 -7.92
CA ARG A 73 -4.35 -14.97 -7.27
C ARG A 73 -2.99 -15.67 -7.34
N GLN A 74 -2.40 -15.76 -8.53
CA GLN A 74 -1.05 -16.33 -8.71
C GLN A 74 0.02 -15.55 -7.91
N THR A 75 -0.17 -14.24 -7.76
CA THR A 75 0.74 -13.40 -7.00
C THR A 75 0.70 -13.68 -5.50
N ILE A 76 -0.48 -13.92 -4.92
CA ILE A 76 -0.61 -14.23 -3.49
C ILE A 76 -0.33 -15.71 -3.15
N GLU A 77 -0.45 -16.61 -4.13
CA GLU A 77 -0.09 -18.03 -4.01
C GLU A 77 1.43 -18.28 -4.07
N ASN A 78 2.18 -17.40 -4.74
CA ASN A 78 3.64 -17.50 -4.80
C ASN A 78 4.27 -17.12 -3.44
N PRO A 79 5.03 -18.03 -2.78
CA PRO A 79 5.58 -17.78 -1.45
C PRO A 79 6.53 -16.58 -1.35
N GLU A 80 7.36 -16.35 -2.37
CA GLU A 80 8.32 -15.24 -2.40
C GLU A 80 7.60 -13.90 -2.54
N LYS A 81 6.63 -13.82 -3.47
CA LYS A 81 5.79 -12.63 -3.65
C LYS A 81 4.94 -12.38 -2.41
N LYS A 82 4.38 -13.42 -1.81
CA LYS A 82 3.63 -13.34 -0.54
C LYS A 82 4.49 -12.72 0.56
N ALA A 83 5.71 -13.22 0.78
CA ALA A 83 6.61 -12.67 1.79
C ALA A 83 6.92 -11.18 1.55
N LYS A 84 7.08 -10.78 0.28
CA LYS A 84 7.28 -9.37 -0.10
C LYS A 84 6.05 -8.50 0.16
N TYR A 85 4.86 -8.93 -0.26
CA TYR A 85 3.65 -8.12 -0.13
C TYR A 85 3.10 -8.07 1.29
N LEU A 86 3.39 -9.07 2.12
CA LEU A 86 3.08 -9.03 3.55
C LEU A 86 3.84 -7.92 4.29
N GLN A 87 4.99 -7.49 3.76
CA GLN A 87 5.82 -6.42 4.31
C GLN A 87 5.51 -5.05 3.68
N SER A 88 4.65 -5.00 2.66
CA SER A 88 4.33 -3.78 1.92
C SER A 88 2.98 -3.24 2.36
N PHE A 89 2.93 -1.96 2.73
CA PHE A 89 1.69 -1.29 3.12
C PHE A 89 1.49 -0.05 2.26
N THR A 90 0.30 0.10 1.71
CA THR A 90 -0.12 1.30 0.99
C THR A 90 -0.74 2.28 1.97
N VAL A 91 -0.38 3.56 1.85
CA VAL A 91 -0.92 4.64 2.66
C VAL A 91 -2.19 5.14 1.99
N TYR A 92 -3.33 5.03 2.67
CA TYR A 92 -4.61 5.57 2.25
C TYR A 92 -4.86 6.87 2.99
N VAL A 93 -5.25 7.94 2.31
CA VAL A 93 -5.60 9.24 2.90
C VAL A 93 -7.08 9.48 2.66
N ASN A 94 -7.87 9.70 3.71
CA ASN A 94 -9.33 9.83 3.61
C ASN A 94 -10.03 8.64 2.91
N GLY A 95 -9.39 7.47 2.88
CA GLY A 95 -9.90 6.30 2.16
C GLY A 95 -9.40 6.16 0.72
N ASP A 96 -8.65 7.12 0.20
CA ASP A 96 -8.08 7.09 -1.15
C ASP A 96 -6.61 6.66 -1.14
N GLU A 97 -6.23 5.78 -2.06
CA GLU A 97 -4.84 5.31 -2.21
C GLU A 97 -3.94 6.24 -3.02
N VAL A 98 -4.52 7.28 -3.63
CA VAL A 98 -3.83 8.31 -4.38
C VAL A 98 -4.33 9.69 -3.95
N TYR A 99 -3.42 10.65 -3.79
CA TYR A 99 -3.73 11.98 -3.27
C TYR A 99 -2.80 13.04 -3.86
N ASP A 100 -3.12 14.31 -3.64
CA ASP A 100 -2.37 15.43 -4.18
C ASP A 100 -0.92 15.50 -3.67
N LYS A 101 -0.09 16.18 -4.47
CA LYS A 101 1.35 16.30 -4.24
C LYS A 101 1.71 16.80 -2.83
N ASP A 102 1.01 17.81 -2.33
CA ASP A 102 1.35 18.44 -1.05
C ASP A 102 1.16 17.47 0.12
N VAL A 103 0.10 16.65 0.07
CA VAL A 103 -0.15 15.59 1.05
C VAL A 103 0.93 14.51 0.95
N ALA A 104 1.29 14.12 -0.27
CA ALA A 104 2.34 13.12 -0.48
C ALA A 104 3.71 13.61 0.01
N ASP A 105 4.09 14.85 -0.27
CA ASP A 105 5.35 15.42 0.19
C ASP A 105 5.43 15.45 1.72
N ALA A 106 4.36 15.90 2.40
CA ALA A 106 4.31 15.98 3.86
C ALA A 106 4.39 14.58 4.52
N LEU A 107 3.62 13.62 4.01
CA LEU A 107 3.66 12.23 4.49
C LEU A 107 5.02 11.58 4.24
N GLU A 108 5.60 11.76 3.05
CA GLU A 108 6.89 11.20 2.69
C GLU A 108 8.00 11.71 3.61
N ILE A 109 8.01 13.03 3.91
CA ILE A 109 8.96 13.63 4.88
C ILE A 109 8.77 13.02 6.27
N GLY A 110 7.53 12.87 6.74
CA GLY A 110 7.23 12.29 8.04
C GLY A 110 7.68 10.83 8.15
N LEU A 111 7.27 10.01 7.18
CA LEU A 111 7.56 8.58 7.14
C LEU A 111 9.05 8.31 6.94
N SER A 112 9.75 9.13 6.15
CA SER A 112 11.19 8.97 5.92
C SER A 112 12.02 9.12 7.20
N LYS A 113 11.55 9.91 8.17
CA LYS A 113 12.20 10.04 9.49
C LYS A 113 12.12 8.76 10.33
N LEU A 114 11.19 7.86 10.00
CA LEU A 114 11.01 6.58 10.69
C LEU A 114 11.79 5.43 10.04
N VAL A 115 12.41 5.68 8.88
CA VAL A 115 13.23 4.68 8.18
C VAL A 115 14.45 4.33 9.03
N GLY A 116 14.70 3.04 9.20
CA GLY A 116 15.86 2.51 9.95
C GLY A 116 15.74 2.59 11.47
N ALA A 117 14.88 3.45 12.02
CA ALA A 117 14.77 3.64 13.47
C ALA A 117 13.94 2.54 14.16
N ASN A 118 12.95 1.96 13.47
CA ASN A 118 11.91 1.14 14.12
C ASN A 118 11.21 0.19 13.13
N GLY A 119 11.98 -0.50 12.29
CA GLY A 119 11.45 -1.54 11.40
C GLY A 119 10.77 -1.04 10.12
N ILE A 120 10.59 0.27 9.90
CA ILE A 120 10.33 0.77 8.54
C ILE A 120 11.65 0.73 7.76
N VAL A 121 11.66 -0.03 6.67
CA VAL A 121 12.85 -0.25 5.84
C VAL A 121 12.94 0.77 4.72
N ARG A 122 11.80 1.15 4.14
CA ARG A 122 11.72 2.02 2.97
C ARG A 122 10.37 2.72 2.88
N VAL A 123 10.38 3.94 2.36
CA VAL A 123 9.21 4.63 1.80
C VAL A 123 9.37 4.66 0.27
N SER A 124 8.30 4.43 -0.47
CA SER A 124 8.29 4.44 -1.93
C SER A 124 7.12 5.27 -2.42
N ARG A 125 7.39 6.12 -3.42
CA ARG A 125 6.42 6.99 -4.04
C ARG A 125 6.14 6.56 -5.48
N PHE A 126 4.86 6.59 -5.84
CA PHE A 126 4.36 6.34 -7.18
C PHE A 126 3.46 7.50 -7.58
N ASP A 127 3.33 7.74 -8.88
CA ASP A 127 2.39 8.72 -9.43
C ASP A 127 1.40 8.03 -10.37
N THR A 128 0.26 8.69 -10.63
CA THR A 128 -0.77 8.19 -11.55
C THR A 128 -0.42 8.44 -13.01
N ASN A 129 0.81 8.85 -13.35
CA ASN A 129 1.22 9.02 -14.74
C ASN A 129 1.30 7.64 -15.40
N PRO A 130 0.51 7.36 -16.45
CA PRO A 130 0.55 6.07 -17.14
C PRO A 130 1.94 5.72 -17.69
N ALA A 131 2.76 6.72 -18.01
CA ALA A 131 4.13 6.54 -18.48
C ALA A 131 5.07 5.91 -17.41
N ASN A 132 4.73 6.05 -16.13
CA ASN A 132 5.53 5.58 -15.00
C ASN A 132 5.02 4.25 -14.42
N ASN A 133 3.85 3.76 -14.86
CA ASN A 133 3.27 2.52 -14.35
C ASN A 133 3.65 1.29 -15.19
N PRO A 134 3.93 0.14 -14.54
CA PRO A 134 4.16 -1.11 -15.25
C PRO A 134 2.93 -1.46 -16.08
N GLN A 135 3.13 -1.62 -17.37
CA GLN A 135 2.06 -2.01 -18.28
C GLN A 135 1.69 -3.48 -18.00
N PRO A 136 0.39 -3.81 -17.97
CA PRO A 136 0.00 -5.22 -17.92
C PRO A 136 0.62 -5.95 -19.11
N PRO A 137 1.08 -7.21 -18.92
CA PRO A 137 1.55 -8.01 -20.05
C PRO A 137 0.47 -8.06 -21.12
N ALA A 138 0.87 -7.87 -22.38
CA ALA A 138 -0.03 -8.03 -23.51
C ALA A 138 -0.67 -9.43 -23.43
N SER A 139 -2.01 -9.47 -23.45
CA SER A 139 -2.78 -10.72 -23.47
C SER A 139 -2.60 -11.47 -24.78
#